data_AF-A0A433SG49-F1
#
_entry.id   AF-A0A433SG49-F1
#
_cell.length_a   1.000
_cell.length_b   1.000
_cell.length_c   1.000
_cell.angle_alpha   90.00
_cell.angle_beta   90.00
_cell.angle_gamma   90.00
#
_symmetry.space_group_name_H-M   'P 1'
#
loop_
_entity.id
_entity.type
_entity.pdbx_description
1 polymer ?
#
loop_
_entity_poly.entity_id
_entity_poly.type
_entity_poly.pdbx_seq_one_letter_code
_entity_poly.pdbx_strand_id
1 'polypeptide(L)'
;MKKVLFLSIVASALFACASPSMSMDDYLAQYQGWSRNDLESLWGKPDQVIDNDTDVTLQFQTTRKAPVMVSPAIYQPYYDGKTTQQRIVQPERWATVEQHCKITFTLNDDVVIFSYYQGNGCVASAMPSLSDTRASTR
;
A
#
# COMPACT_ATOMS: atom_id res chain seq x y z
N MET A 1 34.25 32.97 38.07
CA MET A 1 34.02 32.76 36.62
C MET A 1 33.37 31.40 36.43
N LYS A 2 32.04 31.33 36.43
CA LYS A 2 31.22 30.12 36.24
C LYS A 2 29.91 30.61 35.63
N LYS A 3 29.57 30.16 34.42
CA LYS A 3 28.24 30.20 33.77
C LYS A 3 28.40 30.16 32.25
N VAL A 4 28.79 29.02 31.66
CA VAL A 4 28.42 28.71 30.26
C VAL A 4 28.50 27.19 30.10
N LEU A 5 27.47 26.44 30.49
CA LEU A 5 27.38 25.02 30.17
C LEU A 5 25.97 24.47 30.37
N PHE A 6 24.97 25.04 29.70
CA PHE A 6 23.61 24.47 29.69
C PHE A 6 22.86 24.95 28.45
N LEU A 7 23.35 24.64 27.24
CA LEU A 7 22.59 24.92 26.02
C LEU A 7 23.01 24.03 24.83
N SER A 8 22.93 22.70 25.00
CA SER A 8 23.14 21.74 23.89
C SER A 8 22.43 20.39 24.10
N ILE A 9 21.18 20.40 24.60
CA ILE A 9 20.36 19.17 24.72
C ILE A 9 18.93 19.40 24.19
N VAL A 10 18.75 20.27 23.18
CA VAL A 10 17.43 20.57 22.59
C VAL A 10 17.44 20.49 21.05
N ALA A 11 18.42 19.82 20.45
CA ALA A 11 18.49 19.64 19.00
C ALA A 11 18.10 18.21 18.51
N SER A 12 17.99 17.24 19.43
CA SER A 12 17.79 15.82 19.06
C SER A 12 16.32 15.39 18.94
N ALA A 13 15.35 16.29 19.18
CA ALA A 13 13.92 15.96 19.24
C ALA A 13 13.14 16.29 17.95
N LEU A 14 13.80 16.77 16.89
CA LEU A 14 13.13 17.17 15.64
C LEU A 14 13.15 16.10 14.53
N PHE A 15 13.74 14.93 14.75
CA PHE A 15 13.57 13.77 13.85
C PHE A 15 12.29 13.00 14.19
N ALA A 16 11.16 13.72 14.22
CA ALA A 16 9.84 13.14 14.35
C ALA A 16 9.53 12.30 13.10
N CYS A 17 9.78 11.00 13.22
CA CYS A 17 9.02 9.89 12.66
C CYS A 17 8.43 10.06 11.25
N ALA A 18 9.26 10.30 10.23
CA ALA A 18 8.95 9.78 8.90
C ALA A 18 9.38 8.31 8.89
N SER A 19 8.57 7.42 9.46
CA SER A 19 8.80 5.98 9.32
C SER A 19 8.80 5.67 7.83
N PRO A 20 9.91 5.18 7.24
CA PRO A 20 9.93 4.86 5.83
C PRO A 20 8.82 3.84 5.56
N SER A 21 7.89 4.18 4.68
CA SER A 21 6.86 3.24 4.25
C SER A 21 7.56 2.11 3.51
N MET A 22 7.52 0.91 4.07
CA MET A 22 8.07 -0.29 3.46
C MET A 22 7.50 -0.46 2.04
N SER A 23 8.36 -0.78 1.08
CA SER A 23 7.91 -1.07 -0.28
C SER A 23 7.11 -2.38 -0.30
N MET A 24 6.25 -2.57 -1.30
CA MET A 24 5.49 -3.82 -1.40
C MET A 24 6.40 -5.02 -1.65
N ASP A 25 7.50 -4.83 -2.40
CA ASP A 25 8.51 -5.87 -2.63
C ASP A 25 9.17 -6.30 -1.31
N ASP A 26 9.63 -5.35 -0.49
CA ASP A 26 10.23 -5.64 0.82
C ASP A 26 9.23 -6.34 1.75
N TYR A 27 7.98 -5.88 1.72
CA TYR A 27 6.89 -6.48 2.49
C TYR A 27 6.63 -7.93 2.07
N LEU A 28 6.68 -8.25 0.77
CA LEU A 28 6.46 -9.62 0.30
C LEU A 28 7.66 -10.53 0.50
N ALA A 29 8.88 -9.97 0.51
CA ALA A 29 10.10 -10.72 0.73
C ALA A 29 10.15 -11.39 2.11
N GLN A 30 9.47 -10.84 3.12
CA GLN A 30 9.42 -11.42 4.47
C GLN A 30 8.68 -12.77 4.55
N TYR A 31 7.90 -13.11 3.52
CA TYR A 31 7.14 -14.36 3.45
C TYR A 31 7.87 -15.47 2.69
N GLN A 32 9.07 -15.21 2.18
CA GLN A 32 9.86 -16.26 1.54
C GLN A 32 10.15 -17.39 2.55
N GLY A 33 9.89 -18.63 2.15
CA GLY A 33 9.99 -19.81 3.00
C GLY A 33 8.81 -20.04 3.96
N TRP A 34 7.78 -19.20 3.96
CA TRP A 34 6.56 -19.45 4.73
C TRP A 34 5.78 -20.64 4.16
N SER A 35 5.07 -21.38 5.01
CA SER A 35 4.19 -22.44 4.56
C SER A 35 2.83 -21.90 4.08
N ARG A 36 2.05 -22.73 3.38
CA ARG A 36 0.64 -22.43 3.10
C ARG A 36 -0.13 -22.10 4.37
N ASN A 37 0.05 -22.90 5.42
CA ASN A 37 -0.67 -22.71 6.67
C ASN A 37 -0.35 -21.37 7.34
N ASP A 38 0.92 -20.92 7.27
CA ASP A 38 1.31 -19.62 7.81
C ASP A 38 0.66 -18.47 7.04
N LEU A 39 0.64 -18.57 5.70
CA LEU A 39 -0.05 -17.61 4.85
C LEU A 39 -1.56 -17.58 5.14
N GLU A 40 -2.20 -18.74 5.23
CA GLU A 40 -3.64 -18.83 5.50
C GLU A 40 -4.00 -18.35 6.91
N SER A 41 -3.13 -18.56 7.89
CA SER A 41 -3.32 -18.04 9.25
C SER A 41 -3.29 -16.52 9.31
N LEU A 42 -2.53 -15.86 8.42
CA LEU A 42 -2.40 -14.40 8.41
C LEU A 42 -3.41 -13.74 7.46
N TRP A 43 -3.60 -14.31 6.27
CA TRP A 43 -4.39 -13.71 5.19
C TRP A 43 -5.80 -14.29 5.08
N GLY A 44 -6.11 -15.38 5.80
CA GLY A 44 -7.33 -16.16 5.61
C GLY A 44 -7.21 -17.14 4.44
N LYS A 45 -8.34 -17.66 3.97
CA LYS A 45 -8.33 -18.58 2.82
C LYS A 45 -8.02 -17.82 1.52
N PRO A 46 -7.23 -18.40 0.60
CA PRO A 46 -6.98 -17.80 -0.71
C PRO A 46 -8.27 -17.76 -1.54
N ASP A 47 -8.42 -16.70 -2.35
CA ASP A 47 -9.52 -16.55 -3.30
C ASP A 47 -9.39 -17.55 -4.46
N GLN A 48 -8.16 -17.92 -4.81
CA GLN A 48 -7.87 -18.91 -5.84
C GLN A 48 -6.65 -19.75 -5.48
N VAL A 49 -6.77 -21.05 -5.73
CA VAL A 49 -5.67 -22.02 -5.65
C VAL A 49 -5.50 -22.66 -7.01
N ILE A 50 -4.27 -22.67 -7.54
CA ILE A 50 -3.91 -23.33 -8.79
C ILE A 50 -2.79 -24.31 -8.47
N ASP A 51 -3.03 -25.59 -8.70
CA ASP A 51 -2.07 -26.67 -8.44
C ASP A 51 -1.57 -27.22 -9.77
N ASN A 52 -0.25 -27.22 -9.97
CA ASN A 52 0.41 -27.65 -11.21
C ASN A 52 1.37 -28.84 -10.95
N ASP A 53 1.02 -29.75 -10.05
CA ASP A 53 1.76 -30.94 -9.59
C ASP A 53 3.10 -30.65 -8.86
N THR A 54 3.88 -29.70 -9.37
CA THR A 54 5.19 -29.30 -8.82
C THR A 54 5.07 -28.06 -7.96
N ASP A 55 4.20 -27.13 -8.36
CA ASP A 55 4.03 -25.85 -7.70
C ASP A 55 2.56 -25.59 -7.40
N VAL A 56 2.30 -24.96 -6.27
CA VAL A 56 0.98 -24.46 -5.89
C VAL A 56 1.00 -22.95 -5.87
N THR A 57 0.06 -22.34 -6.57
CA THR A 57 -0.13 -20.88 -6.58
C THR A 57 -1.35 -20.52 -5.75
N LEU A 58 -1.15 -19.66 -4.76
CA LEU A 58 -2.20 -19.08 -3.91
C LEU A 58 -2.40 -17.62 -4.31
N GLN A 59 -3.65 -17.21 -4.53
CA GLN A 59 -3.99 -15.81 -4.82
C GLN A 59 -4.89 -15.24 -3.73
N PHE A 60 -4.55 -14.03 -3.28
CA PHE A 60 -5.31 -13.25 -2.31
C PHE A 60 -5.67 -11.90 -2.93
N GLN A 61 -6.90 -11.47 -2.77
CA GLN A 61 -7.42 -10.23 -3.34
C GLN A 61 -7.97 -9.35 -2.23
N THR A 62 -7.51 -8.11 -2.21
CA THR A 62 -8.05 -7.07 -1.33
C THR A 62 -8.61 -5.95 -2.19
N THR A 63 -9.77 -5.44 -1.78
CA THR A 63 -10.39 -4.27 -2.38
C THR A 63 -10.62 -3.23 -1.29
N ARG A 64 -10.18 -2.01 -1.54
CA ARG A 64 -10.41 -0.89 -0.63
C ARG A 64 -10.90 0.33 -1.38
N LYS A 65 -11.63 1.19 -0.68
CA LYS A 65 -12.06 2.49 -1.20
C LYS A 65 -11.08 3.54 -0.71
N ALA A 66 -10.47 4.26 -1.65
CA ALA A 66 -9.51 5.31 -1.34
C ALA A 66 -9.96 6.64 -1.95
N PRO A 67 -9.80 7.76 -1.22
CA PRO A 67 -10.01 9.08 -1.80
C PRO A 67 -8.87 9.38 -2.77
N VAL A 68 -9.21 9.83 -3.97
CA VAL A 68 -8.28 10.34 -4.96
C VAL A 68 -8.71 11.73 -5.38
N MET A 69 -7.73 12.59 -5.61
CA MET A 69 -7.96 13.90 -6.19
C MET A 69 -8.11 13.74 -7.71
N VAL A 70 -9.26 14.12 -8.23
CA VAL A 70 -9.52 14.16 -9.67
C VAL A 70 -9.57 15.62 -10.13
N SER A 71 -8.94 15.88 -11.27
CA SER A 71 -8.97 17.18 -11.94
C SER A 71 -9.58 17.02 -13.34
N PRO A 72 -10.91 16.93 -13.46
CA PRO A 72 -11.54 16.88 -14.77
C PRO A 72 -11.38 18.23 -15.47
N ALA A 73 -10.95 18.22 -16.73
CA ALA A 73 -10.93 19.43 -17.56
C ALA A 73 -12.37 19.82 -17.92
N ILE A 74 -12.80 20.99 -17.44
CA ILE A 74 -14.09 21.59 -17.80
C ILE A 74 -13.83 22.70 -18.81
N TYR A 75 -14.37 22.56 -20.01
CA TYR A 75 -14.34 23.62 -21.03
C TYR A 75 -15.50 24.58 -20.76
N GLN A 76 -15.18 25.81 -20.37
CA GLN A 76 -16.17 26.85 -20.13
C GLN A 76 -16.03 27.94 -21.20
N PRO A 77 -17.15 28.38 -21.81
CA PRO A 77 -17.11 29.54 -22.68
C PRO A 77 -16.74 30.77 -21.86
N TYR A 78 -15.77 31.54 -22.36
CA TYR A 78 -15.30 32.79 -21.78
C TYR A 78 -15.35 33.89 -22.85
N TYR A 79 -15.99 35.00 -22.53
CA TYR A 79 -16.08 36.14 -23.43
C TYR A 79 -15.02 37.19 -23.04
N ASP A 80 -14.12 37.50 -23.95
CA ASP A 80 -13.02 38.45 -23.73
C ASP A 80 -13.37 39.90 -24.15
N GLY A 81 -14.63 40.16 -24.48
CA GLY A 81 -15.09 41.45 -24.99
C GLY A 81 -15.09 41.56 -26.52
N LYS A 82 -14.54 40.59 -27.26
CA LYS A 82 -14.51 40.59 -28.74
C LYS A 82 -14.92 39.26 -29.35
N THR A 83 -14.54 38.14 -28.72
CA THR A 83 -14.79 36.79 -29.20
C THR A 83 -15.16 35.85 -28.05
N THR A 84 -15.96 34.84 -28.34
CA THR A 84 -16.19 33.74 -27.39
C THR A 84 -15.05 32.74 -27.54
N GLN A 85 -14.24 32.61 -26.49
CA GLN A 85 -13.18 31.61 -26.40
C GLN A 85 -13.60 30.47 -25.48
N GLN A 86 -12.86 29.37 -25.50
CA GLN A 86 -12.98 28.32 -24.48
C GLN A 86 -11.81 28.42 -23.50
N ARG A 87 -12.12 28.43 -22.20
CA ARG A 87 -11.13 28.30 -21.12
C ARG A 87 -11.25 26.93 -20.48
N ILE A 88 -10.11 26.31 -20.20
CA ILE A 88 -10.02 25.10 -19.39
C ILE A 88 -10.03 25.51 -17.92
N VAL A 89 -11.03 25.03 -17.16
CA VAL A 89 -11.08 25.12 -15.70
C VAL A 89 -10.89 23.73 -15.13
N GLN A 90 -9.99 23.61 -14.15
CA GLN A 90 -9.63 22.35 -13.50
C GLN A 90 -9.96 22.44 -12.00
N PRO A 91 -11.23 22.25 -11.60
CA PRO A 91 -11.56 22.19 -10.19
C PRO A 91 -11.07 20.86 -9.60
N GLU A 92 -10.25 20.93 -8.56
CA GLU A 92 -9.91 19.75 -7.76
C GLU A 92 -11.17 19.24 -7.05
N ARG A 93 -11.51 17.97 -7.27
CA ARG A 93 -12.60 17.30 -6.56
C ARG A 93 -12.09 16.00 -5.96
N TRP A 94 -12.53 15.71 -4.74
CA TRP A 94 -12.31 14.41 -4.13
C TRP A 94 -13.32 13.41 -4.71
N ALA A 95 -12.81 12.29 -5.20
CA ALA A 95 -13.61 11.15 -5.59
C ALA A 95 -13.15 9.92 -4.81
N THR A 96 -14.07 9.00 -4.55
CA THR A 96 -13.72 7.69 -3.98
C THR A 96 -13.59 6.70 -5.12
N VAL A 97 -12.42 6.08 -5.24
CA VAL A 97 -12.19 5.01 -6.22
C VAL A 97 -11.96 3.69 -5.50
N GLU A 98 -12.40 2.61 -6.13
CA GLU A 98 -12.03 1.27 -5.72
C GLU A 98 -10.61 0.97 -6.18
N GLN A 99 -9.80 0.56 -5.22
CA GLN A 99 -8.44 0.12 -5.42
C GLN A 99 -8.39 -1.37 -5.15
N HIS A 100 -7.85 -2.11 -6.11
CA HIS A 100 -7.71 -3.56 -6.02
C HIS A 100 -6.23 -3.89 -5.86
N CYS A 101 -5.94 -4.87 -5.02
CA CYS A 101 -4.63 -5.48 -4.95
C CYS A 101 -4.78 -6.99 -4.94
N LYS A 102 -4.11 -7.65 -5.88
CA LYS A 102 -3.96 -9.09 -5.93
C LYS A 102 -2.53 -9.43 -5.54
N ILE A 103 -2.39 -10.28 -4.53
CA ILE A 103 -1.12 -10.88 -4.12
C ILE A 103 -1.12 -12.32 -4.57
N THR A 104 0.00 -12.79 -5.07
CA THR A 104 0.17 -14.17 -5.51
C THR A 104 1.43 -14.74 -4.89
N PHE A 105 1.30 -15.90 -4.27
CA PHE A 105 2.40 -16.69 -3.74
C PHE A 105 2.50 -17.97 -4.54
N THR A 106 3.71 -18.32 -4.97
CA THR A 106 4.02 -19.62 -5.55
C THR A 106 4.79 -20.43 -4.53
N LEU A 107 4.28 -21.62 -4.24
CA LEU A 107 4.82 -22.56 -3.28
C LEU A 107 5.37 -23.77 -4.03
N ASN A 108 6.52 -24.25 -3.60
CA ASN A 108 7.12 -25.52 -4.00
C ASN A 108 7.40 -26.30 -2.72
N ASP A 109 7.04 -27.59 -2.66
CA ASP A 109 7.11 -28.39 -1.42
C ASP A 109 6.47 -27.68 -0.19
N ASP A 110 5.32 -27.04 -0.42
CA ASP A 110 4.54 -26.27 0.56
C ASP A 110 5.22 -25.01 1.12
N VAL A 111 6.36 -24.57 0.57
CA VAL A 111 7.03 -23.33 0.99
C VAL A 111 7.04 -22.27 -0.11
N VAL A 112 6.85 -21.00 0.27
CA VAL A 112 6.90 -19.87 -0.66
C VAL A 112 8.29 -19.74 -1.26
N ILE A 113 8.36 -19.83 -2.59
CA ILE A 113 9.58 -19.62 -3.38
C ILE A 113 9.53 -18.33 -4.21
N PHE A 114 8.32 -17.80 -4.44
CA PHE A 114 8.12 -16.60 -5.22
C PHE A 114 6.83 -15.90 -4.79
N SER A 115 6.84 -14.57 -4.89
CA SER A 115 5.68 -13.74 -4.62
C SER A 115 5.66 -12.54 -5.55
N TYR A 116 4.46 -12.11 -5.95
CA TYR A 116 4.28 -10.88 -6.71
C TYR A 116 2.93 -10.26 -6.41
N TYR A 117 2.76 -9.00 -6.83
CA TYR A 117 1.53 -8.26 -6.66
C TYR A 117 1.09 -7.58 -7.96
N GLN A 118 -0.22 -7.34 -8.07
CA GLN A 118 -0.82 -6.65 -9.20
C GLN A 118 -2.01 -5.80 -8.74
N GLY A 119 -2.10 -4.57 -9.24
CA GLY A 119 -3.24 -3.70 -9.02
C GLY A 119 -2.85 -2.30 -8.56
N ASN A 120 -3.82 -1.39 -8.53
CA ASN A 120 -3.64 0.02 -8.16
C ASN A 120 -3.71 0.26 -6.65
N GLY A 121 -4.04 -0.77 -5.85
CA GLY A 121 -4.22 -0.70 -4.40
C GLY A 121 -3.12 -1.34 -3.56
N CYS A 122 -2.05 -1.84 -4.18
CA CYS A 122 -1.01 -2.58 -3.47
C CYS A 122 -0.09 -1.64 -2.69
N VAL A 123 -0.44 -1.43 -1.41
CA VAL A 123 0.34 -0.62 -0.46
C VAL A 123 0.57 -1.46 0.79
N ALA A 124 1.84 -1.66 1.17
CA ALA A 124 2.23 -2.51 2.29
C ALA A 124 1.53 -2.16 3.61
N SER A 125 1.33 -0.86 3.88
CA SER A 125 0.66 -0.38 5.10
C SER A 125 -0.84 -0.75 5.19
N ALA A 126 -1.42 -1.31 4.13
CA ALA A 126 -2.81 -1.74 4.07
C ALA A 126 -2.97 -3.26 4.03
N MET A 127 -1.86 -3.98 4.18
CA MET A 127 -1.83 -5.44 4.18
C MET A 127 -1.78 -5.98 5.63
N PRO A 128 -2.18 -7.24 5.85
CA PRO A 128 -2.18 -7.84 7.20
C PRO A 128 -0.79 -7.85 7.84
N SER A 129 -0.63 -7.19 8.99
CA SER A 129 0.69 -7.08 9.63
C SER A 129 1.01 -8.28 10.53
N LEU A 130 2.28 -8.71 10.53
CA LEU A 130 2.80 -9.73 11.46
C LEU A 130 2.64 -9.31 12.94
N SER A 131 2.60 -8.01 13.21
CA SER A 131 2.39 -7.45 14.54
C SER A 131 0.99 -7.70 15.08
N ASP A 132 -0.03 -7.76 14.23
CA ASP A 132 -1.42 -7.95 14.66
C ASP A 132 -1.68 -9.39 15.14
N THR A 133 -0.99 -10.38 14.56
CA THR A 133 -1.17 -11.80 14.92
C THR A 133 -0.64 -12.12 16.33
N ARG A 134 0.40 -11.43 16.80
CA ARG A 134 0.95 -11.61 18.17
C ARG A 134 0.10 -10.97 19.27
N ALA A 135 -0.78 -10.02 18.93
CA ALA A 135 -1.66 -9.39 19.91
C ALA A 135 -2.89 -10.25 20.27
N SER A 136 -3.24 -11.23 19.42
CA SER A 136 -4.42 -12.08 19.59
C SER A 136 -4.16 -13.43 20.28
N THR A 137 -2.93 -13.70 20.74
CA THR A 137 -2.54 -14.98 21.37
C THR A 137 -2.28 -14.89 22.88
N ARG A 138 -2.89 -13.93 23.58
CA ARG A 138 -2.85 -13.85 25.06
C ARG A 138 -4.20 -14.10 25.71
#